data_AF-A0A4S4MNJ1-F1
#
_entry.id   AF-A0A4S4MNJ1-F1
#
_cell.length_a   1.000
_cell.length_b   1.000
_cell.length_c   1.000
_cell.angle_alpha   90.00
_cell.angle_beta   90.00
_cell.angle_gamma   90.00
#
_symmetry.space_group_name_H-M   'P 1'
#
loop_
_entity.id
_entity.type
_entity.pdbx_description
1 polymer ?
#
loop_
_entity_poly.entity_id
_entity_poly.type
_entity_poly.pdbx_seq_one_letter_code
_entity_poly.pdbx_strand_id
1 'polypeptide(L)'
;MRFFSTVAFVLPVLLVGRSSGAIVRRASVRPGGTIVAPAAGTTITPNAPFSVHYENSNTCESGFSPVDYYLLSQDPTTASVNTSTGTFDDPLFHFGNFLIPNFGLPAMSDPPPPPATFTVPDAVDVEDEVFFAVIETFLSCPPDGHTDFGLASDAVELAEKHIAPSNSPKYRQLEGIFTMFSFKATTTSLFALLAATTSVNAAALDRRSPVIESIIPFTIIDAPVPGTAAAAGQDFPLNYTTPFFGECPSSLYALQIFLLDHMPTAADVTTTLPTNNPDIIDALFQFGDAWLGWIGSSSPPNIPTLPPLPSTLTMPDLGIPSTTLYFLVTQFLDSCPGEGAAFEIVGVSYNAIDYVNNTSTA
;
A
#
# COMPACT_ATOMS: atom_id res chain seq x y z
N MET A 1 86.93 -16.65 -24.30
CA MET A 1 86.53 -15.71 -23.23
C MET A 1 85.10 -15.28 -23.51
N ARG A 2 84.21 -15.50 -22.52
CA ARG A 2 82.77 -15.21 -22.56
C ARG A 2 82.54 -13.76 -22.20
N PHE A 3 81.66 -13.03 -22.90
CA PHE A 3 80.99 -11.84 -22.36
C PHE A 3 79.54 -11.77 -22.86
N PHE A 4 78.70 -11.28 -21.96
CA PHE A 4 77.28 -11.61 -21.78
C PHE A 4 76.34 -10.76 -22.63
N SER A 5 75.30 -11.39 -23.19
CA SER A 5 74.09 -10.72 -23.70
C SER A 5 73.17 -10.35 -22.54
N THR A 6 73.01 -9.06 -22.27
CA THR A 6 71.95 -8.52 -21.42
C THR A 6 70.69 -8.26 -22.25
N VAL A 7 69.69 -9.12 -22.09
CA VAL A 7 68.33 -8.88 -22.58
C VAL A 7 67.57 -8.13 -21.48
N ALA A 8 67.22 -6.86 -21.73
CA ALA A 8 66.39 -6.07 -20.84
C ALA A 8 64.92 -6.47 -21.04
N PHE A 9 64.34 -7.16 -20.04
CA PHE A 9 62.91 -7.39 -19.95
C PHE A 9 62.24 -6.09 -19.47
N VAL A 10 61.54 -5.41 -20.38
CA VAL A 10 60.64 -4.30 -20.02
C VAL A 10 59.31 -4.93 -19.60
N LEU A 11 59.03 -4.89 -18.30
CA LEU A 11 57.76 -5.34 -17.72
C LEU A 11 56.68 -4.26 -17.99
N PRO A 12 55.60 -4.54 -18.74
CA PRO A 12 54.48 -3.60 -18.81
C PRO A 12 53.71 -3.69 -17.49
N VAL A 13 53.86 -2.67 -16.65
CA VAL A 13 53.01 -2.47 -15.47
C VAL A 13 51.62 -2.09 -16.00
N LEU A 14 50.74 -3.08 -16.11
CA LEU A 14 49.30 -2.88 -16.30
C LEU A 14 48.74 -2.22 -15.03
N LEU A 15 48.72 -0.89 -15.00
CA LEU A 15 47.86 -0.13 -14.11
C LEU A 15 46.41 -0.37 -14.56
N VAL A 16 45.80 -1.44 -14.06
CA VAL A 16 44.35 -1.55 -14.02
C VAL A 16 43.87 -0.52 -13.01
N GLY A 17 43.59 0.69 -13.50
CA GLY A 17 42.83 1.67 -12.75
C GLY A 17 41.45 1.09 -12.48
N ARG A 18 41.25 0.51 -11.30
CA ARG A 18 39.91 0.31 -10.76
C ARG A 18 39.35 1.70 -10.52
N SER A 19 38.54 2.20 -11.45
CA SER A 19 37.60 3.26 -11.13
C SER A 19 36.68 2.70 -10.05
N SER A 20 36.90 3.11 -8.80
CA SER A 20 35.85 3.06 -7.79
C SER A 20 34.79 4.04 -8.24
N GLY A 21 33.90 3.61 -9.13
CA GLY A 21 32.63 4.28 -9.32
C GLY A 21 31.95 4.29 -7.96
N ALA A 22 31.80 5.46 -7.37
CA ALA A 22 30.97 5.60 -6.18
C ALA A 22 29.59 5.03 -6.55
N ILE A 23 29.17 3.98 -5.83
CA ILE A 23 27.80 3.49 -5.93
C ILE A 23 26.95 4.59 -5.31
N VAL A 24 26.43 5.48 -6.15
CA VAL A 24 25.43 6.47 -5.73
C VAL A 24 24.15 5.69 -5.51
N ARG A 25 23.75 5.53 -4.24
CA ARG A 25 22.43 5.01 -3.89
C ARG A 25 21.39 5.94 -4.51
N ARG A 26 20.55 5.40 -5.40
CA ARG A 26 19.41 6.13 -5.94
C ARG A 26 18.36 6.24 -4.85
N ALA A 27 17.73 7.40 -4.72
CA ALA A 27 16.58 7.55 -3.84
C ALA A 27 15.52 6.52 -4.23
N SER A 28 14.88 5.93 -3.22
CA SER A 28 13.81 4.97 -3.40
C SER A 28 12.46 5.61 -3.10
N VAL A 29 11.39 5.03 -3.65
CA VAL A 29 10.01 5.43 -3.37
C VAL A 29 9.35 4.30 -2.58
N ARG A 30 8.77 4.65 -1.45
CA ARG A 30 8.09 3.74 -0.51
C ARG A 30 6.73 4.32 -0.10
N PRO A 31 5.88 3.60 0.64
CA PRO A 31 4.67 4.14 1.23
C PRO A 31 5.03 5.31 2.14
N GLY A 32 4.28 6.41 1.98
CA GLY A 32 4.39 7.58 2.84
C GLY A 32 3.64 7.41 4.16
N GLY A 33 3.39 8.54 4.83
CA GLY A 33 2.34 8.65 5.83
C GLY A 33 0.93 8.45 5.28
N THR A 34 -0.08 8.80 6.08
CA THR A 34 -1.49 8.51 5.82
C THR A 34 -2.26 9.78 5.51
N ILE A 35 -3.07 9.76 4.45
CA ILE A 35 -4.06 10.80 4.17
C ILE A 35 -5.28 10.50 5.06
N VAL A 36 -5.59 11.42 5.97
CA VAL A 36 -6.77 11.33 6.85
C VAL A 36 -7.93 12.14 6.26
N ALA A 37 -7.62 13.22 5.56
CA ALA A 37 -8.58 13.98 4.78
C ALA A 37 -7.91 14.56 3.51
N PRO A 38 -8.59 14.56 2.35
CA PRO A 38 -9.91 13.97 2.12
C PRO A 38 -9.88 12.44 2.20
N ALA A 39 -10.94 11.83 2.74
CA ALA A 39 -11.06 10.38 2.73
C ALA A 39 -11.35 9.88 1.31
N ALA A 40 -11.00 8.63 1.01
CA ALA A 40 -11.34 8.01 -0.26
C ALA A 40 -12.85 8.13 -0.59
N GLY A 41 -13.17 8.48 -1.85
CA GLY A 41 -14.53 8.74 -2.33
C GLY A 41 -15.09 10.11 -1.95
N THR A 42 -14.31 11.00 -1.33
CA THR A 42 -14.77 12.37 -1.04
C THR A 42 -15.03 13.13 -2.33
N THR A 43 -16.20 13.75 -2.45
CA THR A 43 -16.49 14.67 -3.56
C THR A 43 -15.88 16.06 -3.28
N ILE A 44 -14.97 16.50 -4.15
CA ILE A 44 -14.35 17.83 -4.15
C ILE A 44 -15.08 18.71 -5.16
N THR A 45 -15.63 19.82 -4.70
CA THR A 45 -16.26 20.81 -5.59
C THR A 45 -15.21 21.83 -6.05
N PRO A 46 -15.00 22.02 -7.36
CA PRO A 46 -14.12 23.07 -7.86
C PRO A 46 -14.47 24.45 -7.29
N ASN A 47 -13.44 25.25 -7.02
CA ASN A 47 -13.49 26.55 -6.36
C ASN A 47 -14.08 26.56 -4.92
N ALA A 48 -14.44 25.42 -4.36
CA ALA A 48 -14.81 25.30 -2.95
C ALA A 48 -13.64 24.76 -2.11
N PRO A 49 -13.50 25.19 -0.85
CA PRO A 49 -12.50 24.62 0.05
C PRO A 49 -12.89 23.20 0.47
N PHE A 50 -11.93 22.28 0.49
CA PHE A 50 -12.05 20.94 1.08
C PHE A 50 -11.01 20.75 2.18
N SER A 51 -11.32 19.88 3.15
CA SER A 51 -10.45 19.64 4.30
C SER A 51 -9.26 18.77 3.93
N VAL A 52 -8.10 19.09 4.51
CA VAL A 52 -6.84 18.38 4.27
C VAL A 52 -6.20 18.04 5.60
N HIS A 53 -5.85 16.77 5.78
CA HIS A 53 -5.08 16.31 6.92
C HIS A 53 -4.22 15.12 6.52
N TYR A 54 -2.92 15.26 6.72
CA TYR A 54 -1.93 14.24 6.43
C TYR A 54 -1.13 13.95 7.70
N GLU A 55 -1.06 12.67 8.07
CA GLU A 55 -0.25 12.18 9.17
C GLU A 55 1.04 11.59 8.60
N ASN A 56 2.15 12.29 8.82
CA ASN A 56 3.42 11.91 8.21
C ASN A 56 4.03 10.67 8.91
N SER A 57 4.80 9.88 8.16
CA SER A 57 5.34 8.60 8.66
C SER A 57 6.42 8.79 9.74
N ASN A 58 7.12 9.93 9.72
CA ASN A 58 8.15 10.29 10.71
C ASN A 58 9.18 9.16 10.98
N THR A 59 9.60 8.48 9.91
CA THR A 59 10.47 7.29 9.97
C THR A 59 11.96 7.58 9.92
N CYS A 60 12.38 8.80 9.58
CA CYS A 60 13.79 9.18 9.49
C CYS A 60 14.18 10.21 10.56
N GLU A 61 15.49 10.46 10.73
CA GLU A 61 16.00 11.31 11.82
C GLU A 61 15.86 12.82 11.55
N SER A 62 15.07 13.22 10.55
CA SER A 62 14.84 14.63 10.24
C SER A 62 13.84 15.26 11.19
N GLY A 63 14.17 16.44 11.73
CA GLY A 63 13.26 17.23 12.55
C GLY A 63 12.02 17.74 11.79
N PHE A 64 12.02 17.66 10.46
CA PHE A 64 10.91 18.08 9.64
C PHE A 64 10.75 17.18 8.42
N SER A 65 9.51 16.92 8.01
CA SER A 65 9.16 16.18 6.78
C SER A 65 8.61 17.16 5.74
N PRO A 66 9.35 17.45 4.65
CA PRO A 66 8.78 18.14 3.50
C PRO A 66 7.67 17.29 2.88
N VAL A 67 6.56 17.93 2.52
CA VAL A 67 5.43 17.28 1.85
C VAL A 67 4.94 18.11 0.68
N ASP A 68 4.65 17.44 -0.42
CA ASP A 68 4.10 18.04 -1.64
C ASP A 68 2.75 17.39 -1.95
N TYR A 69 1.75 18.21 -2.25
CA TYR A 69 0.37 17.76 -2.48
C TYR A 69 -0.04 17.94 -3.94
N TYR A 70 -0.64 16.91 -4.52
CA TYR A 70 -1.01 16.85 -5.92
C TYR A 70 -2.45 16.36 -6.11
N LEU A 71 -3.01 16.73 -7.25
CA LEU A 71 -4.18 16.11 -7.84
C LEU A 71 -3.75 15.44 -9.15
N LEU A 72 -4.10 14.17 -9.35
CA LEU A 72 -3.66 13.36 -10.49
C LEU A 72 -4.87 12.75 -11.22
N SER A 73 -4.71 12.49 -12.51
CA SER A 73 -5.74 11.85 -13.35
C SER A 73 -5.72 10.33 -13.32
N GLN A 74 -4.69 9.74 -12.71
CA GLN A 74 -4.50 8.30 -12.60
C GLN A 74 -3.93 7.96 -11.23
N ASP A 75 -4.23 6.76 -10.75
CA ASP A 75 -3.70 6.26 -9.49
C ASP A 75 -2.17 6.20 -9.55
N PRO A 76 -1.44 6.98 -8.73
CA PRO A 76 0.01 6.96 -8.78
C PRO A 76 0.56 5.66 -8.22
N THR A 77 1.54 5.10 -8.93
CA THR A 77 2.39 4.04 -8.39
C THR A 77 3.75 4.60 -7.99
N THR A 78 4.55 3.86 -7.23
CA THR A 78 5.93 4.26 -6.90
C THR A 78 6.78 4.53 -8.14
N ALA A 79 6.47 3.90 -9.28
CA ALA A 79 7.14 4.12 -10.56
C ALA A 79 6.76 5.45 -11.24
N SER A 80 5.65 6.08 -10.84
CA SER A 80 5.21 7.38 -11.37
C SER A 80 5.92 8.58 -10.75
N VAL A 81 6.66 8.37 -9.65
CA VAL A 81 7.40 9.41 -8.95
C VAL A 81 8.81 9.54 -9.51
N ASN A 82 9.21 10.76 -9.86
CA ASN A 82 10.56 11.06 -10.28
C ASN A 82 11.53 10.94 -9.09
N THR A 83 12.27 9.83 -9.01
CA THR A 83 13.24 9.55 -7.94
C THR A 83 14.42 10.53 -7.84
N SER A 84 14.58 11.48 -8.78
CA SER A 84 15.59 12.53 -8.65
C SER A 84 15.06 13.77 -7.92
N THR A 85 13.74 13.98 -7.93
CA THR A 85 13.10 15.22 -7.45
C THR A 85 11.98 15.00 -6.45
N GLY A 86 11.40 13.80 -6.35
CA GLY A 86 10.23 13.54 -5.52
C GLY A 86 8.94 14.15 -6.08
N THR A 87 8.84 14.29 -7.40
CA THR A 87 7.70 14.97 -8.05
C THR A 87 7.04 14.11 -9.10
N PHE A 88 5.81 14.45 -9.48
CA PHE A 88 5.14 13.92 -10.67
C PHE A 88 5.45 14.78 -11.90
N ASP A 89 5.56 14.16 -13.07
CA ASP A 89 5.89 14.86 -14.32
C ASP A 89 4.69 15.63 -14.91
N ASP A 90 3.45 15.15 -14.71
CA ASP A 90 2.24 15.75 -15.29
C ASP A 90 1.03 15.69 -14.33
N PRO A 91 1.06 16.39 -13.19
CA PRO A 91 -0.09 16.45 -12.29
C PRO A 91 -1.21 17.34 -12.86
N LEU A 92 -2.48 17.00 -12.60
CA LEU A 92 -3.62 17.87 -12.91
C LEU A 92 -3.50 19.20 -12.16
N PHE A 93 -3.07 19.12 -10.90
CA PHE A 93 -2.83 20.29 -10.07
C PHE A 93 -1.77 20.02 -9.01
N HIS A 94 -0.96 21.04 -8.70
CA HIS A 94 0.00 21.02 -7.61
C HIS A 94 -0.40 22.08 -6.58
N PHE A 95 -0.76 21.66 -5.38
CA PHE A 95 -1.24 22.56 -4.32
C PHE A 95 -0.09 23.32 -3.64
N GLY A 96 1.12 22.77 -3.68
CA GLY A 96 2.32 23.37 -3.14
C GLY A 96 3.11 22.45 -2.21
N ASN A 97 4.24 22.99 -1.76
CA ASN A 97 5.18 22.35 -0.87
C ASN A 97 5.04 22.92 0.55
N PHE A 98 5.01 22.03 1.53
CA PHE A 98 4.83 22.37 2.94
C PHE A 98 5.79 21.60 3.82
N LEU A 99 5.84 21.96 5.09
CA LEU A 99 6.74 21.35 6.05
C LEU A 99 6.01 20.92 7.32
N ILE A 100 6.04 19.62 7.62
CA ILE A 100 5.44 19.07 8.84
C ILE A 100 6.54 18.92 9.90
N PRO A 101 6.37 19.49 11.11
CA PRO A 101 7.32 19.31 12.19
C PRO A 101 7.24 17.90 12.79
N ASN A 102 8.39 17.26 12.93
CA ASN A 102 8.53 15.97 13.60
C ASN A 102 8.85 16.18 15.09
N PHE A 103 8.62 15.14 15.89
CA PHE A 103 9.02 15.09 17.32
C PHE A 103 8.47 16.26 18.18
N GLY A 104 7.31 16.81 17.81
CA GLY A 104 6.69 17.93 18.53
C GLY A 104 7.45 19.25 18.40
N LEU A 105 8.29 19.40 17.37
CA LEU A 105 8.94 20.67 17.06
C LEU A 105 7.91 21.74 16.66
N PRO A 106 8.22 23.02 16.88
CA PRO A 106 7.36 24.10 16.45
C PRO A 106 7.31 24.18 14.91
N ALA A 107 6.14 24.56 14.38
CA ALA A 107 5.98 24.80 12.95
C ALA A 107 6.91 25.92 12.46
N MET A 108 7.46 25.75 11.25
CA MET A 108 8.24 26.78 10.57
C MET A 108 7.33 27.72 9.78
N SER A 109 7.82 28.94 9.54
CA SER A 109 7.13 29.90 8.68
C SER A 109 7.43 29.70 7.19
N ASP A 110 8.55 29.07 6.86
CA ASP A 110 9.01 28.87 5.48
C ASP A 110 9.88 27.62 5.33
N PRO A 111 9.44 26.57 4.62
CA PRO A 111 8.06 26.40 4.14
C PRO A 111 7.06 26.33 5.31
N PRO A 112 5.83 26.83 5.14
CA PRO A 112 4.81 26.78 6.18
C PRO A 112 4.29 25.34 6.36
N PRO A 113 3.59 25.04 7.47
CA PRO A 113 2.81 23.82 7.58
C PRO A 113 1.68 23.79 6.53
N PRO A 114 1.19 22.59 6.14
CA PRO A 114 0.03 22.48 5.27
C PRO A 114 -1.17 23.24 5.86
N PRO A 115 -1.92 24.02 5.05
CA PRO A 115 -3.15 24.62 5.51
C PRO A 115 -4.21 23.53 5.75
N ALA A 116 -5.17 23.82 6.62
CA ALA A 116 -6.26 22.88 6.92
C ALA A 116 -7.23 22.64 5.74
N THR A 117 -7.17 23.49 4.71
CA THR A 117 -8.03 23.39 3.54
C THR A 117 -7.29 23.75 2.25
N PHE A 118 -7.61 23.06 1.17
CA PHE A 118 -7.20 23.41 -0.19
C PHE A 118 -8.42 23.76 -1.06
N THR A 119 -8.16 24.35 -2.22
CA THR A 119 -9.16 24.64 -3.26
C THR A 119 -8.63 24.17 -4.60
N VAL A 120 -9.46 23.45 -5.36
CA VAL A 120 -9.15 23.06 -6.74
C VAL A 120 -9.67 24.14 -7.70
N PRO A 121 -8.87 24.67 -8.64
CA PRO A 121 -9.36 25.64 -9.62
C PRO A 121 -10.36 25.03 -10.61
N ASP A 122 -11.34 25.81 -11.07
CA ASP A 122 -12.31 25.44 -12.12
C ASP A 122 -11.70 24.98 -13.46
N ALA A 123 -10.41 25.24 -13.69
CA ALA A 123 -9.73 24.86 -14.92
C ALA A 123 -9.35 23.37 -14.97
N VAL A 124 -9.46 22.65 -13.85
CA VAL A 124 -9.28 21.21 -13.80
C VAL A 124 -10.59 20.56 -14.21
N ASP A 125 -10.65 20.16 -15.48
CA ASP A 125 -11.82 19.52 -16.09
C ASP A 125 -11.45 18.07 -16.42
N VAL A 126 -12.05 17.14 -15.69
CA VAL A 126 -11.88 15.70 -15.88
C VAL A 126 -13.23 15.03 -15.63
N GLU A 127 -13.59 14.12 -16.53
CA GLU A 127 -14.87 13.40 -16.49
C GLU A 127 -14.82 12.15 -15.59
N ASP A 128 -13.65 11.85 -15.02
CA ASP A 128 -13.35 10.60 -14.33
C ASP A 128 -12.89 10.80 -12.87
N GLU A 129 -12.73 9.68 -12.15
CA GLU A 129 -12.11 9.60 -10.83
C GLU A 129 -10.70 10.22 -10.86
N VAL A 130 -10.39 11.02 -9.82
CA VAL A 130 -9.07 11.63 -9.66
C VAL A 130 -8.43 11.18 -8.36
N PHE A 131 -7.13 11.40 -8.23
CA PHE A 131 -6.36 10.93 -7.08
C PHE A 131 -5.74 12.11 -6.37
N PHE A 132 -6.07 12.26 -5.08
CA PHE A 132 -5.37 13.17 -4.19
C PHE A 132 -4.11 12.47 -3.69
N ALA A 133 -2.94 13.01 -4.03
CA ALA A 133 -1.66 12.36 -3.75
C ALA A 133 -0.76 13.26 -2.91
N VAL A 134 0.02 12.64 -2.03
CA VAL A 134 1.02 13.30 -1.19
C VAL A 134 2.36 12.62 -1.39
N ILE A 135 3.38 13.43 -1.68
CA ILE A 135 4.77 13.00 -1.58
C ILE A 135 5.36 13.50 -0.28
N GLU A 136 5.76 12.59 0.60
CA GLU A 136 6.59 12.90 1.77
C GLU A 136 8.06 12.73 1.42
N THR A 137 8.90 13.72 1.67
CA THR A 137 10.35 13.57 1.51
C THR A 137 10.97 13.12 2.82
N PHE A 138 11.59 11.95 2.81
CA PHE A 138 12.33 11.45 3.95
C PHE A 138 13.79 11.90 3.86
N LEU A 139 14.19 12.79 4.76
CA LEU A 139 15.55 13.30 4.83
C LEU A 139 16.34 12.59 5.92
N SER A 140 17.65 12.43 5.71
CA SER A 140 18.59 11.90 6.70
C SER A 140 18.19 10.53 7.23
N CYS A 141 17.79 9.62 6.34
CA CYS A 141 17.39 8.27 6.72
C CYS A 141 18.61 7.40 7.09
N PRO A 142 18.58 6.70 8.24
CA PRO A 142 19.62 5.73 8.60
C PRO A 142 19.75 4.61 7.55
N PRO A 143 20.93 3.99 7.40
CA PRO A 143 22.18 4.23 8.16
C PRO A 143 23.09 5.32 7.58
N ASP A 144 22.85 5.77 6.35
CA ASP A 144 23.76 6.58 5.52
C ASP A 144 23.28 8.03 5.32
N GLY A 145 22.15 8.42 5.92
CA GLY A 145 21.61 9.78 5.83
C GLY A 145 21.05 10.11 4.45
N HIS A 146 20.62 9.09 3.69
CA HIS A 146 20.09 9.25 2.34
C HIS A 146 18.70 9.93 2.32
N THR A 147 18.29 10.34 1.13
CA THR A 147 16.94 10.83 0.85
C THR A 147 16.13 9.74 0.18
N ASP A 148 14.91 9.55 0.67
CA ASP A 148 13.88 8.69 0.06
C ASP A 148 12.58 9.49 -0.09
N PHE A 149 11.64 8.96 -0.87
CA PHE A 149 10.31 9.53 -1.07
C PHE A 149 9.22 8.57 -0.59
N GLY A 150 8.23 9.12 0.08
CA GLY A 150 7.00 8.46 0.51
C GLY A 150 5.86 8.84 -0.42
N LEU A 151 5.09 7.87 -0.90
CA LEU A 151 3.89 8.10 -1.69
C LEU A 151 2.66 7.67 -0.90
N ALA A 152 1.65 8.53 -0.84
CA ALA A 152 0.30 8.20 -0.43
C ALA A 152 -0.69 8.76 -1.46
N SER A 153 -1.76 8.02 -1.74
CA SER A 153 -2.86 8.46 -2.62
C SER A 153 -4.20 7.95 -2.12
N ASP A 154 -5.23 8.77 -2.30
CA ASP A 154 -6.63 8.40 -2.12
C ASP A 154 -7.43 8.83 -3.36
N ALA A 155 -8.34 7.96 -3.79
CA ALA A 155 -9.29 8.28 -4.85
C ALA A 155 -10.34 9.29 -4.36
N VAL A 156 -10.62 10.32 -5.15
CA VAL A 156 -11.62 11.36 -4.85
C VAL A 156 -12.40 11.69 -6.12
N GLU A 157 -13.60 12.24 -5.94
CA GLU A 157 -14.49 12.59 -7.06
C GLU A 157 -14.47 14.10 -7.26
N LEU A 158 -14.34 14.58 -8.51
CA LEU A 158 -14.62 16.00 -8.79
C LEU A 158 -16.11 16.16 -9.07
N ALA A 159 -16.75 17.09 -8.36
CA ALA A 159 -18.14 17.42 -8.65
C ALA A 159 -18.25 17.99 -10.07
N GLU A 160 -19.10 17.39 -10.90
CA GLU A 160 -19.43 17.95 -12.21
C GLU A 160 -19.90 19.40 -12.03
N LYS A 161 -19.34 20.29 -12.86
CA LYS A 161 -19.82 21.65 -12.98
C LYS A 161 -21.26 21.61 -13.44
N HIS A 162 -22.20 21.82 -12.52
CA HIS A 162 -23.57 22.15 -12.89
C HIS A 162 -23.53 23.46 -13.67
N ILE A 163 -23.45 23.37 -14.99
CA ILE A 163 -23.65 24.50 -15.89
C ILE A 163 -25.10 24.93 -15.65
N ALA A 164 -25.28 26.00 -14.89
CA ALA A 164 -26.58 26.63 -14.72
C ALA A 164 -27.16 26.84 -16.13
N PRO A 165 -28.41 26.40 -16.40
CA PRO A 165 -28.97 26.46 -17.74
C PRO A 165 -28.87 27.89 -18.26
N SER A 166 -28.12 28.04 -19.35
CA SER A 166 -28.00 29.29 -20.08
C SER A 166 -29.41 29.80 -20.37
N ASN A 167 -29.77 30.96 -19.81
CA ASN A 167 -31.00 31.71 -20.09
C ASN A 167 -31.02 32.26 -21.52
N SER A 168 -30.58 31.46 -22.51
CA SER A 168 -30.75 31.76 -23.92
C SER A 168 -32.17 31.33 -24.34
N PRO A 169 -32.99 32.23 -24.91
CA PRO A 169 -34.38 31.93 -25.25
C PRO A 169 -34.56 30.93 -26.42
N LYS A 170 -33.50 30.22 -26.84
CA LYS A 170 -33.53 29.28 -27.98
C LYS A 170 -33.64 27.81 -27.61
N TYR A 171 -33.59 27.43 -26.32
CA TYR A 171 -33.63 26.02 -25.89
C TYR A 171 -34.93 25.58 -25.19
N ARG A 172 -36.04 26.31 -25.35
CA ARG A 172 -37.36 25.94 -24.79
C ARG A 172 -38.16 24.89 -25.60
N GLN A 173 -37.55 24.17 -26.55
CA GLN A 173 -38.28 23.21 -27.39
C GLN A 173 -37.89 21.73 -27.25
N LEU A 174 -36.96 21.36 -26.38
CA LEU A 174 -36.55 19.95 -26.23
C LEU A 174 -36.87 19.31 -24.87
N GLU A 175 -37.49 20.04 -23.92
CA GLU A 175 -37.93 19.47 -22.63
C GLU A 175 -39.25 18.67 -22.70
N GLY A 176 -39.68 18.24 -23.89
CA GLY A 176 -40.99 17.61 -24.08
C GLY A 176 -41.02 16.07 -24.09
N ILE A 177 -39.89 15.34 -24.08
CA ILE A 177 -39.91 13.91 -24.46
C ILE A 177 -39.23 12.94 -23.45
N PHE A 178 -38.58 13.40 -22.38
CA PHE A 178 -38.01 12.49 -21.37
C PHE A 178 -38.78 12.55 -20.04
N THR A 179 -40.03 12.11 -20.07
CA THR A 179 -40.78 11.75 -18.85
C THR A 179 -41.50 10.42 -19.08
N MET A 180 -40.83 9.30 -18.77
CA MET A 180 -41.43 8.05 -18.31
C MET A 180 -40.31 7.06 -18.01
N PHE A 181 -39.94 6.93 -16.75
CA PHE A 181 -39.90 5.67 -16.01
C PHE A 181 -39.59 6.01 -14.55
N SER A 182 -40.66 6.30 -13.81
CA SER A 182 -40.64 6.33 -12.35
C SER A 182 -40.77 4.89 -11.86
N PHE A 183 -39.74 4.37 -11.20
CA PHE A 183 -39.91 3.34 -10.18
C PHE A 183 -39.64 3.98 -8.82
N LYS A 184 -40.72 4.20 -8.07
CA LYS A 184 -40.67 4.49 -6.64
C LYS A 184 -40.15 3.24 -5.91
N ALA A 185 -39.02 3.36 -5.25
CA ALA A 185 -38.74 2.59 -4.04
C ALA A 185 -38.33 3.58 -2.95
N THR A 186 -39.14 3.65 -1.91
CA THR A 186 -38.98 4.49 -0.71
C THR A 186 -37.81 3.99 0.13
N THR A 187 -36.74 4.78 0.23
CA THR A 187 -35.64 4.62 1.20
C THR A 187 -35.61 5.78 2.17
N THR A 188 -36.68 5.91 2.95
CA THR A 188 -36.66 6.66 4.22
C THR A 188 -36.56 5.61 5.32
N SER A 189 -35.33 5.29 5.75
CA SER A 189 -34.92 4.64 7.03
C SER A 189 -33.62 3.82 6.83
N LEU A 190 -32.48 4.46 6.61
CA LEU A 190 -31.17 3.78 6.79
C LEU A 190 -30.04 4.68 7.30
N PHE A 191 -30.27 5.98 7.49
CA PHE A 191 -29.23 6.92 7.95
C PHE A 191 -29.25 7.23 9.46
N ALA A 192 -29.98 6.45 10.27
CA ALA A 192 -30.05 6.66 11.72
C ALA A 192 -29.33 5.59 12.57
N LEU A 193 -28.64 4.62 11.95
CA LEU A 193 -27.94 3.56 12.68
C LEU A 193 -26.40 3.61 12.57
N LEU A 194 -25.84 4.55 11.79
CA LEU A 194 -24.39 4.69 11.61
C LEU A 194 -23.76 5.85 12.41
N ALA A 195 -24.50 6.42 13.37
CA ALA A 195 -24.04 7.55 14.19
C ALA A 195 -23.92 7.21 15.70
N ALA A 196 -23.92 5.93 16.06
CA ALA A 196 -23.80 5.51 17.45
C ALA A 196 -22.77 4.37 17.59
N THR A 197 -21.48 4.71 17.49
CA THR A 197 -20.33 4.01 18.09
C THR A 197 -19.01 4.71 17.73
N THR A 198 -18.89 6.00 18.05
CA THR A 198 -17.58 6.69 18.06
C THR A 198 -17.39 7.37 19.40
N SER A 199 -17.23 6.55 20.44
CA SER A 199 -16.70 7.01 21.72
C SER A 199 -15.94 5.88 22.40
N VAL A 200 -14.66 5.73 22.04
CA VAL A 200 -13.67 5.19 22.97
C VAL A 200 -12.43 6.07 22.89
N ASN A 201 -11.98 6.49 24.07
CA ASN A 201 -11.02 7.55 24.28
C ASN A 201 -9.61 7.19 23.80
N ALA A 202 -8.91 8.23 23.35
CA ALA A 202 -7.46 8.30 23.30
C ALA A 202 -6.84 7.91 24.67
N ALA A 203 -5.90 6.97 24.64
CA ALA A 203 -4.93 6.74 25.71
C ALA A 203 -3.52 6.86 25.12
N ALA A 204 -2.65 7.53 25.86
CA ALA A 204 -1.28 7.85 25.48
C ALA A 204 -0.37 6.62 25.37
N LEU A 205 0.65 6.75 24.52
CA LEU A 205 1.86 5.91 24.36
C LEU A 205 2.24 5.04 25.58
N ASP A 206 2.40 3.73 25.35
CA ASP A 206 3.45 2.92 25.99
C ASP A 206 4.03 1.90 24.99
N ARG A 207 5.36 1.90 24.87
CA ARG A 207 6.14 1.34 23.76
C ARG A 207 6.54 -0.13 24.01
N ARG A 208 5.69 -0.91 24.68
CA ARG A 208 5.97 -2.33 25.05
C ARG A 208 4.72 -3.23 25.12
N SER A 209 3.71 -2.99 24.31
CA SER A 209 2.60 -3.95 24.14
C SER A 209 2.57 -4.46 22.69
N PRO A 210 2.54 -5.79 22.46
CA PRO A 210 2.61 -6.37 21.12
C PRO A 210 1.20 -6.42 20.54
N VAL A 211 0.67 -5.30 20.07
CA VAL A 211 -0.69 -5.25 19.53
C VAL A 211 -0.78 -4.27 18.37
N ILE A 212 -0.82 -4.84 17.16
CA ILE A 212 -1.86 -4.65 16.13
C ILE A 212 -2.81 -3.44 16.36
N GLU A 213 -2.30 -2.22 16.37
CA GLU A 213 -3.13 -1.01 16.15
C GLU A 213 -2.74 -0.28 14.85
N SER A 214 -1.69 -0.75 14.20
CA SER A 214 -1.29 -0.34 12.85
C SER A 214 -1.19 -1.59 11.99
N ILE A 215 -2.35 -2.13 11.58
CA ILE A 215 -2.40 -2.99 10.40
C ILE A 215 -2.04 -2.06 9.24
N ILE A 216 -0.75 -1.97 8.91
CA ILE A 216 -0.31 -1.31 7.68
C ILE A 216 -1.07 -2.03 6.56
N PRO A 217 -1.86 -1.36 5.71
CA PRO A 217 -2.48 -2.03 4.57
C PRO A 217 -1.36 -2.57 3.67
N PHE A 218 -1.04 -3.84 3.82
CA PHE A 218 -0.08 -4.55 2.98
C PHE A 218 -0.81 -5.08 1.74
N THR A 219 0.01 -5.52 0.80
CA THR A 219 -0.29 -5.96 -0.56
C THR A 219 -1.64 -6.61 -0.84
N ILE A 220 -2.10 -6.30 -2.05
CA ILE A 220 -3.32 -6.82 -2.63
C ILE A 220 -3.05 -8.25 -3.11
N ILE A 221 -3.89 -9.19 -2.68
CA ILE A 221 -4.01 -10.48 -3.35
C ILE A 221 -4.50 -10.19 -4.77
N ASP A 222 -3.64 -10.35 -5.77
CA ASP A 222 -3.99 -10.12 -7.18
C ASP A 222 -4.90 -11.24 -7.70
N ALA A 223 -4.76 -12.45 -7.16
CA ALA A 223 -5.65 -13.56 -7.42
C ALA A 223 -5.69 -14.53 -6.22
N PRO A 224 -6.88 -14.99 -5.79
CA PRO A 224 -8.20 -14.75 -6.40
C PRO A 224 -8.69 -13.31 -6.15
N VAL A 225 -9.26 -12.64 -7.17
CA VAL A 225 -9.88 -11.31 -7.02
C VAL A 225 -11.21 -11.40 -6.25
N PRO A 226 -11.68 -10.31 -5.61
CA PRO A 226 -12.98 -10.32 -4.94
C PRO A 226 -14.13 -10.81 -5.84
N GLY A 227 -14.97 -11.71 -5.33
CA GLY A 227 -16.08 -12.32 -6.07
C GLY A 227 -15.67 -13.46 -7.00
N THR A 228 -14.42 -13.94 -6.95
CA THR A 228 -14.02 -15.14 -7.69
C THR A 228 -14.83 -16.34 -7.18
N ALA A 229 -15.52 -17.03 -8.10
CA ALA A 229 -16.19 -18.29 -7.79
C ALA A 229 -15.19 -19.45 -7.84
N ALA A 230 -15.10 -20.21 -6.74
CA ALA A 230 -14.24 -21.38 -6.64
C ALA A 230 -15.05 -22.57 -6.09
N ALA A 231 -15.15 -23.62 -6.89
CA ALA A 231 -15.89 -24.81 -6.50
C ALA A 231 -14.98 -25.86 -5.83
N ALA A 232 -15.55 -26.72 -4.98
CA ALA A 232 -14.80 -27.83 -4.37
C ALA A 232 -14.06 -28.66 -5.43
N GLY A 233 -12.75 -28.87 -5.22
CA GLY A 233 -11.85 -29.58 -6.13
C GLY A 233 -11.38 -28.77 -7.35
N GLN A 234 -11.79 -27.50 -7.49
CA GLN A 234 -11.35 -26.62 -8.57
C GLN A 234 -10.05 -25.92 -8.19
N ASP A 235 -9.11 -25.88 -9.14
CA ASP A 235 -7.91 -25.06 -9.01
C ASP A 235 -8.21 -23.59 -9.28
N PHE A 236 -7.65 -22.70 -8.47
CA PHE A 236 -7.67 -21.26 -8.69
C PHE A 236 -6.24 -20.68 -8.66
N PRO A 237 -5.96 -19.64 -9.46
CA PRO A 237 -4.65 -19.02 -9.47
C PRO A 237 -4.38 -18.34 -8.13
N LEU A 238 -3.16 -18.53 -7.62
CA LEU A 238 -2.62 -17.74 -6.53
C LEU A 238 -1.61 -16.77 -7.14
N ASN A 239 -1.95 -15.50 -7.16
CA ASN A 239 -1.00 -14.44 -7.47
C ASN A 239 -0.94 -13.47 -6.29
N TYR A 240 0.21 -13.46 -5.65
CA TYR A 240 0.49 -12.62 -4.50
C TYR A 240 1.72 -11.81 -4.82
N THR A 241 1.52 -10.59 -5.30
CA THR A 241 2.63 -9.66 -5.48
C THR A 241 3.17 -9.32 -4.10
N THR A 242 4.49 -9.38 -3.94
CA THR A 242 5.13 -8.93 -2.71
C THR A 242 5.60 -7.50 -2.91
N PRO A 243 5.25 -6.58 -2.02
CA PRO A 243 5.87 -5.30 -2.01
C PRO A 243 7.18 -5.48 -1.23
N PHE A 244 8.30 -5.14 -1.85
CA PHE A 244 9.56 -5.13 -1.14
C PHE A 244 9.51 -4.07 -0.04
N PHE A 245 9.16 -4.46 1.19
CA PHE A 245 9.28 -3.58 2.35
C PHE A 245 10.03 -4.27 3.47
N GLY A 246 11.13 -3.62 3.85
CA GLY A 246 11.88 -3.95 5.05
C GLY A 246 13.31 -3.43 4.94
N GLU A 247 13.78 -2.81 6.01
CA GLU A 247 15.20 -2.51 6.27
C GLU A 247 16.09 -3.77 6.34
N CYS A 248 15.49 -4.94 6.14
CA CYS A 248 16.09 -6.25 6.19
C CYS A 248 16.06 -6.89 4.79
N PRO A 249 16.95 -6.47 3.86
CA PRO A 249 17.02 -7.01 2.50
C PRO A 249 17.43 -8.50 2.46
N SER A 250 17.76 -9.07 3.61
CA SER A 250 18.11 -10.48 3.81
C SER A 250 17.09 -11.22 4.67
N SER A 251 15.89 -10.66 4.90
CA SER A 251 14.83 -11.39 5.57
C SER A 251 14.07 -12.22 4.55
N LEU A 252 13.38 -13.18 5.11
CA LEU A 252 13.05 -14.42 4.48
C LEU A 252 11.55 -14.48 4.90
N TYR A 253 10.62 -14.36 3.94
CA TYR A 253 9.18 -14.19 4.22
C TYR A 253 8.42 -15.52 4.11
N ALA A 254 7.87 -15.96 5.24
CA ALA A 254 6.92 -17.06 5.27
C ALA A 254 5.50 -16.51 5.03
N LEU A 255 4.74 -17.21 4.18
CA LEU A 255 3.33 -16.99 3.97
C LEU A 255 2.52 -18.14 4.53
N GLN A 256 1.35 -17.79 5.05
CA GLN A 256 0.31 -18.75 5.39
C GLN A 256 -1.01 -18.30 4.80
N ILE A 257 -1.79 -19.28 4.38
CA ILE A 257 -2.97 -19.05 3.57
C ILE A 257 -4.14 -19.82 4.17
N PHE A 258 -5.22 -19.10 4.41
CA PHE A 258 -6.40 -19.59 5.14
C PHE A 258 -7.70 -19.29 4.39
N LEU A 259 -8.73 -20.05 4.72
CA LEU A 259 -10.13 -19.76 4.39
C LEU A 259 -10.92 -19.53 5.69
N LEU A 260 -11.72 -18.46 5.71
CA LEU A 260 -12.60 -18.11 6.82
C LEU A 260 -14.05 -18.01 6.31
N ASP A 261 -15.03 -18.34 7.16
CA ASP A 261 -16.46 -18.13 6.89
C ASP A 261 -16.96 -16.74 7.32
N HIS A 262 -16.08 -15.93 7.89
CA HIS A 262 -16.38 -14.59 8.38
C HIS A 262 -15.30 -13.60 7.93
N MET A 263 -15.66 -12.32 7.95
CA MET A 263 -14.75 -11.23 7.64
C MET A 263 -13.60 -11.21 8.65
N PRO A 264 -12.32 -11.29 8.23
CA PRO A 264 -11.19 -11.34 9.14
C PRO A 264 -11.13 -10.12 10.06
N THR A 265 -10.84 -10.37 11.33
CA THR A 265 -10.66 -9.37 12.38
C THR A 265 -9.28 -9.53 13.03
N ALA A 266 -8.86 -8.55 13.83
CA ALA A 266 -7.62 -8.65 14.58
C ALA A 266 -7.59 -9.84 15.57
N ALA A 267 -8.75 -10.36 15.97
CA ALA A 267 -8.83 -11.52 16.87
C ALA A 267 -8.45 -12.84 16.18
N ASP A 268 -8.58 -12.89 14.85
CA ASP A 268 -8.32 -14.10 14.05
C ASP A 268 -6.83 -14.30 13.81
N VAL A 269 -6.02 -13.25 14.03
CA VAL A 269 -4.58 -13.26 13.79
C VAL A 269 -3.83 -13.14 15.11
N THR A 270 -3.35 -14.26 15.66
CA THR A 270 -2.57 -14.23 16.90
C THR A 270 -1.11 -13.88 16.63
N THR A 271 -0.54 -12.93 17.38
CA THR A 271 0.86 -12.48 17.27
C THR A 271 1.88 -13.43 17.91
N THR A 272 1.44 -14.49 18.59
CA THR A 272 2.35 -15.41 19.26
C THR A 272 2.91 -16.41 18.27
N LEU A 273 4.19 -16.22 17.97
CA LEU A 273 5.09 -17.18 17.35
C LEU A 273 4.74 -18.62 17.71
N PRO A 274 4.53 -19.49 16.72
CA PRO A 274 4.24 -20.86 17.00
C PRO A 274 5.51 -21.58 17.41
N THR A 275 5.47 -22.10 18.64
CA THR A 275 6.07 -23.38 19.00
C THR A 275 6.17 -24.34 17.83
N ASN A 276 5.00 -24.62 17.20
CA ASN A 276 4.82 -25.73 16.26
C ASN A 276 3.64 -25.62 15.26
N ASN A 277 2.75 -24.63 15.33
CA ASN A 277 1.78 -24.30 14.27
C ASN A 277 1.10 -22.96 14.64
N PRO A 278 1.03 -21.94 13.79
CA PRO A 278 0.26 -20.75 14.12
C PRO A 278 -1.20 -21.05 13.82
N ASP A 279 -1.98 -21.08 14.88
CA ASP A 279 -3.42 -21.28 14.80
C ASP A 279 -4.07 -19.91 14.55
N ILE A 280 -4.59 -19.69 13.35
CA ILE A 280 -5.79 -18.84 13.24
C ILE A 280 -6.87 -19.59 14.00
N ILE A 281 -7.38 -18.97 15.06
CA ILE A 281 -8.23 -19.63 16.06
C ILE A 281 -9.53 -20.18 15.44
N ASP A 282 -9.91 -19.71 14.25
CA ASP A 282 -11.16 -20.07 13.59
C ASP A 282 -11.07 -20.16 12.05
N ALA A 283 -9.97 -20.70 11.52
CA ALA A 283 -9.87 -20.97 10.09
C ALA A 283 -10.67 -22.24 9.72
N LEU A 284 -11.49 -22.16 8.67
CA LEU A 284 -12.13 -23.34 8.08
C LEU A 284 -11.10 -24.31 7.49
N PHE A 285 -10.05 -23.76 6.89
CA PHE A 285 -9.01 -24.51 6.21
C PHE A 285 -7.71 -23.73 6.12
N GLN A 286 -6.58 -24.44 6.19
CA GLN A 286 -5.24 -23.92 5.97
C GLN A 286 -4.59 -24.66 4.79
N PHE A 287 -4.16 -23.93 3.76
CA PHE A 287 -3.48 -24.52 2.60
C PHE A 287 -2.05 -24.98 2.89
N GLY A 288 -1.48 -24.51 4.00
CA GLY A 288 -0.13 -24.80 4.47
C GLY A 288 0.75 -23.56 4.48
N ASP A 289 2.04 -23.82 4.65
CA ASP A 289 3.07 -22.79 4.73
C ASP A 289 3.85 -22.74 3.43
N ALA A 290 4.03 -21.54 2.89
CA ALA A 290 4.72 -21.32 1.64
C ALA A 290 5.78 -20.23 1.80
N TRP A 291 6.78 -20.28 0.93
CA TRP A 291 7.85 -19.29 0.90
C TRP A 291 7.90 -18.50 -0.40
N LEU A 292 8.04 -17.19 -0.26
CA LEU A 292 8.12 -16.24 -1.38
C LEU A 292 9.51 -16.19 -2.03
N GLY A 293 10.48 -16.92 -1.47
CA GLY A 293 11.84 -17.00 -1.97
C GLY A 293 12.81 -16.06 -1.26
N TRP A 294 14.07 -16.17 -1.65
CA TRP A 294 15.19 -15.37 -1.15
C TRP A 294 15.65 -14.40 -2.23
N ILE A 295 15.88 -13.15 -1.85
CA ILE A 295 16.20 -12.07 -2.81
C ILE A 295 17.66 -11.58 -2.70
N GLY A 296 18.50 -12.26 -1.90
CA GLY A 296 19.92 -11.98 -1.84
C GLY A 296 20.74 -12.68 -2.94
N SER A 297 21.84 -12.07 -3.37
CA SER A 297 22.78 -12.63 -4.36
C SER A 297 23.67 -13.77 -3.82
N SER A 298 23.67 -14.00 -2.51
CA SER A 298 24.34 -15.11 -1.84
C SER A 298 23.35 -16.21 -1.48
N SER A 299 23.74 -17.48 -1.59
CA SER A 299 23.01 -18.62 -1.04
C SER A 299 22.66 -18.35 0.44
N PRO A 300 21.38 -18.27 0.82
CA PRO A 300 21.00 -18.04 2.21
C PRO A 300 21.52 -19.18 3.09
N PRO A 301 22.15 -18.88 4.23
CA PRO A 301 22.50 -19.90 5.20
C PRO A 301 21.22 -20.33 5.91
N ASN A 302 20.80 -21.58 5.71
CA ASN A 302 19.64 -22.23 6.36
C ASN A 302 18.26 -21.74 5.89
N ILE A 303 17.90 -21.98 4.62
CA ILE A 303 16.48 -21.90 4.23
C ILE A 303 15.73 -22.99 5.01
N PRO A 304 14.70 -22.67 5.81
CA PRO A 304 13.77 -23.67 6.30
C PRO A 304 13.26 -24.51 5.13
N THR A 305 13.02 -25.80 5.29
CA THR A 305 12.61 -26.72 4.20
C THR A 305 11.16 -26.50 3.74
N LEU A 306 10.72 -25.24 3.66
CA LEU A 306 9.38 -24.87 3.26
C LEU A 306 9.26 -24.85 1.73
N PRO A 307 8.13 -25.31 1.18
CA PRO A 307 7.93 -25.35 -0.27
C PRO A 307 7.81 -23.94 -0.85
N PRO A 308 8.19 -23.75 -2.13
CA PRO A 308 7.94 -22.48 -2.82
C PRO A 308 6.43 -22.20 -2.89
N LEU A 309 6.05 -20.93 -2.93
CA LEU A 309 4.65 -20.53 -3.12
C LEU A 309 4.06 -21.20 -4.36
N PRO A 310 2.98 -22.00 -4.21
CA PRO A 310 2.33 -22.61 -5.36
C PRO A 310 1.67 -21.52 -6.22
N SER A 311 1.76 -21.64 -7.54
CA SER A 311 1.08 -20.74 -8.48
C SER A 311 -0.44 -20.97 -8.55
N THR A 312 -0.90 -22.11 -8.02
CA THR A 312 -2.31 -22.54 -8.04
C THR A 312 -2.63 -23.25 -6.74
N LEU A 313 -3.83 -23.02 -6.21
CA LEU A 313 -4.38 -23.71 -5.06
C LEU A 313 -5.62 -24.47 -5.47
N THR A 314 -5.81 -25.68 -4.94
CA THR A 314 -7.04 -26.45 -5.15
C THR A 314 -8.01 -26.18 -4.00
N MET A 315 -9.20 -25.67 -4.31
CA MET A 315 -10.23 -25.40 -3.30
C MET A 315 -10.65 -26.72 -2.62
N PRO A 316 -10.52 -26.86 -1.28
CA PRO A 316 -10.95 -28.06 -0.58
C PRO A 316 -12.47 -28.25 -0.64
N ASP A 317 -12.93 -29.49 -0.50
CA ASP A 317 -14.34 -29.75 -0.17
C ASP A 317 -14.54 -29.48 1.33
N LEU A 318 -15.25 -28.41 1.63
CA LEU A 318 -15.51 -27.96 2.99
C LEU A 318 -16.77 -28.58 3.61
N GLY A 319 -17.58 -29.32 2.82
CA GLY A 319 -18.84 -29.90 3.31
C GLY A 319 -19.90 -28.87 3.74
N ILE A 320 -19.71 -27.59 3.43
CA ILE A 320 -20.64 -26.48 3.73
C ILE A 320 -21.45 -26.10 2.47
N PRO A 321 -22.65 -25.49 2.61
CA PRO A 321 -23.38 -24.96 1.45
C PRO A 321 -22.59 -23.85 0.74
N SER A 322 -22.98 -23.53 -0.50
CA SER A 322 -22.40 -22.39 -1.21
C SER A 322 -22.57 -21.10 -0.39
N THR A 323 -21.46 -20.40 -0.17
CA THR A 323 -21.37 -19.22 0.70
C THR A 323 -20.22 -18.33 0.27
N THR A 324 -20.19 -17.09 0.75
CA THR A 324 -19.00 -16.26 0.67
C THR A 324 -17.98 -16.75 1.70
N LEU A 325 -16.73 -16.91 1.27
CA LEU A 325 -15.58 -17.18 2.13
C LEU A 325 -14.58 -16.04 2.00
N TYR A 326 -13.69 -15.92 2.97
CA TYR A 326 -12.61 -14.94 2.96
C TYR A 326 -11.29 -15.68 2.81
N PHE A 327 -10.61 -15.45 1.68
CA PHE A 327 -9.29 -15.97 1.39
C PHE A 327 -8.26 -15.03 2.03
N LEU A 328 -7.57 -15.50 3.07
CA LEU A 328 -6.68 -14.71 3.90
C LEU A 328 -5.23 -15.17 3.71
N VAL A 329 -4.31 -14.24 3.52
CA VAL A 329 -2.87 -14.46 3.45
C VAL A 329 -2.18 -13.67 4.56
N THR A 330 -1.49 -14.35 5.46
CA THR A 330 -0.67 -13.71 6.50
C THR A 330 0.81 -13.84 6.16
N GLN A 331 1.54 -12.74 6.31
CA GLN A 331 2.97 -12.66 6.06
C GLN A 331 3.74 -12.51 7.38
N PHE A 332 4.77 -13.34 7.53
CA PHE A 332 5.68 -13.32 8.67
C PHE A 332 7.07 -12.91 8.20
N LEU A 333 7.73 -12.09 9.00
CA LEU A 333 9.14 -11.75 8.80
C LEU A 333 9.96 -12.57 9.78
N ASP A 334 10.86 -13.41 9.26
CA ASP A 334 11.91 -13.99 10.09
C ASP A 334 12.87 -12.87 10.53
N SER A 335 13.20 -12.88 11.81
CA SER A 335 14.01 -11.88 12.52
C SER A 335 15.13 -11.26 11.67
N CYS A 336 15.23 -9.93 11.75
CA CYS A 336 16.33 -9.21 11.13
C CYS A 336 17.67 -9.57 11.79
N PRO A 337 18.74 -9.85 11.03
CA PRO A 337 20.04 -10.17 11.62
C PRO A 337 20.52 -9.05 12.55
N GLY A 338 20.57 -9.33 13.86
CA GLY A 338 21.00 -8.38 14.89
C GLY A 338 19.92 -7.97 15.89
N GLU A 339 18.65 -8.26 15.58
CA GLU A 339 17.52 -8.12 16.50
C GLU A 339 17.09 -9.52 16.93
N GLY A 340 16.94 -9.76 18.23
CA GLY A 340 16.68 -11.12 18.76
C GLY A 340 15.50 -11.82 18.08
N ALA A 341 15.56 -13.15 17.99
CA ALA A 341 14.64 -14.01 17.24
C ALA A 341 13.15 -13.88 17.63
N ALA A 342 12.47 -12.88 17.09
CA ALA A 342 11.01 -12.81 17.08
C ALA A 342 10.56 -12.73 15.62
N PHE A 343 9.77 -13.72 15.19
CA PHE A 343 8.97 -13.59 13.99
C PHE A 343 7.78 -12.72 14.37
N GLU A 344 7.63 -11.59 13.71
CA GLU A 344 6.49 -10.72 13.86
C GLU A 344 5.60 -10.87 12.63
N ILE A 345 4.28 -10.82 12.82
CA ILE A 345 3.34 -10.74 11.72
C ILE A 345 3.47 -9.34 11.14
N VAL A 346 3.88 -9.28 9.88
CA VAL A 346 4.14 -8.00 9.19
C VAL A 346 3.01 -7.69 8.21
N GLY A 347 2.15 -8.66 7.88
CA GLY A 347 0.94 -8.39 7.11
C GLY A 347 -0.14 -9.48 7.03
N VAL A 348 -1.35 -9.11 6.57
CA VAL A 348 -2.64 -9.85 6.66
C VAL A 348 -3.62 -9.48 5.51
N SER A 349 -3.44 -9.96 4.28
CA SER A 349 -4.31 -9.59 3.15
C SER A 349 -5.50 -10.52 3.01
N TYR A 350 -6.67 -10.01 2.60
CA TYR A 350 -7.80 -10.90 2.31
C TYR A 350 -8.66 -10.43 1.14
N ASN A 351 -9.23 -11.41 0.43
CA ASN A 351 -10.26 -11.19 -0.60
C ASN A 351 -11.48 -12.07 -0.31
N ALA A 352 -12.68 -11.52 -0.50
CA ALA A 352 -13.92 -12.30 -0.44
C ALA A 352 -14.09 -13.12 -1.74
N ILE A 353 -14.37 -14.42 -1.62
CA ILE A 353 -14.57 -15.34 -2.74
C ILE A 353 -15.90 -16.07 -2.59
N ASP A 354 -16.49 -16.49 -3.71
CA ASP A 354 -17.74 -17.25 -3.71
C ASP A 354 -17.42 -18.75 -3.75
N TYR A 355 -17.65 -19.45 -2.64
CA TYR A 355 -17.51 -20.89 -2.58
C TYR A 355 -18.74 -21.58 -3.17
N VAL A 356 -18.51 -22.49 -4.12
CA VAL A 356 -19.57 -23.27 -4.77
C VAL A 356 -19.47 -24.74 -4.38
N ASN A 357 -20.46 -25.23 -3.64
CA ASN A 357 -20.51 -26.65 -3.30
C ASN A 357 -21.11 -27.46 -4.47
N ASN A 358 -20.25 -28.18 -5.19
CA ASN A 358 -20.66 -29.04 -6.31
C ASN A 358 -21.34 -30.35 -5.88
N THR A 359 -21.37 -30.68 -4.58
CA THR A 359 -21.95 -31.94 -4.09
C THR A 359 -23.49 -31.93 -4.03
N SER A 360 -24.15 -30.79 -4.29
CA SER A 360 -25.62 -30.69 -4.23
C SER A 360 -26.35 -31.12 -5.51
N THR A 361 -25.65 -31.62 -6.55
CA THR A 361 -26.27 -32.05 -7.82
C THR A 361 -26.32 -33.57 -8.04
N ALA A 362 -26.12 -34.37 -7.00
CA ALA A 362 -26.22 -35.84 -7.08
C ALA A 362 -27.59 -36.38 -6.61
#